data_AF-A0A945Q9B2-F1
#
_entry.id   AF-A0A945Q9B2-F1
#
_cell.length_a   1.000
_cell.length_b   1.000
_cell.length_c   1.000
_cell.angle_alpha   90.00
_cell.angle_beta   90.00
_cell.angle_gamma   90.00
#
_symmetry.space_group_name_H-M   'P 1'
#
loop_
_entity.id
_entity.type
_entity.pdbx_description
1 polymer ?
#
loop_
_entity_poly.entity_id
_entity_poly.type
_entity_poly.pdbx_seq_one_letter_code
_entity_poly.pdbx_strand_id
1 'polypeptide(L)'
;MEDLLKKFEEESPEVVFEWQDKETDAKGWIVMNSLRGGAAAGGTRMRVGVTKEEVLALAKTMEVKFTVSGPPIGGGKSGINFDPKDPKKKEVLERWFAAAKPFLKSYYGTGGDMNVDEVHEVIPICEENGILFPLEGVLRGYHKKDEKGTMKIINQLSEGVPLIVKENNLTPDTNKNYSVGDLITGYGVSESIL
;
A
#
# COMPACT_ATOMS: atom_id res chain seq x y z
N MET A 1 -9.77 -21.20 -19.44
CA MET A 1 -9.60 -19.91 -18.73
C MET A 1 -10.26 -19.97 -17.37
N GLU A 2 -11.54 -20.36 -17.29
CA GLU A 2 -12.28 -20.51 -16.03
C GLU A 2 -11.58 -21.42 -15.01
N ASP A 3 -11.09 -22.59 -15.42
CA ASP A 3 -10.35 -23.49 -14.51
C ASP A 3 -9.07 -22.88 -13.93
N LEU A 4 -8.39 -22.01 -14.70
CA LEU A 4 -7.17 -21.33 -14.25
C LEU A 4 -7.50 -20.22 -13.26
N LEU A 5 -8.58 -19.46 -13.52
CA LEU A 5 -9.07 -18.43 -12.61
C LEU A 5 -9.53 -19.06 -11.29
N LYS A 6 -10.32 -20.13 -11.36
CA LYS A 6 -10.76 -20.87 -10.19
C LYS A 6 -9.58 -21.40 -9.37
N LYS A 7 -8.60 -22.01 -10.04
CA LYS A 7 -7.37 -22.47 -9.38
C LYS A 7 -6.65 -21.32 -8.68
N PHE A 8 -6.52 -20.17 -9.33
CA PHE A 8 -5.87 -18.99 -8.75
C PHE A 8 -6.67 -18.41 -7.57
N GLU A 9 -7.99 -18.37 -7.64
CA GLU A 9 -8.87 -17.91 -6.55
C GLU A 9 -8.82 -18.84 -5.34
N GLU A 10 -8.75 -20.15 -5.56
CA GLU A 10 -8.72 -21.18 -4.52
C GLU A 10 -7.31 -21.38 -3.91
N GLU A 11 -6.26 -20.87 -4.56
CA GLU A 11 -4.90 -20.99 -4.06
C GLU A 11 -4.70 -20.22 -2.75
N SER A 12 -4.13 -20.88 -1.74
CA SER A 12 -3.83 -20.24 -0.47
C SER A 12 -2.77 -19.15 -0.63
N PRO A 13 -2.91 -18.00 0.06
CA PRO A 13 -1.85 -16.99 0.06
C PRO A 13 -0.60 -17.51 0.80
N GLU A 14 0.58 -17.04 0.39
CA GLU A 14 1.85 -17.38 1.07
C GLU A 14 1.94 -16.84 2.50
N VAL A 15 1.43 -15.63 2.75
CA VAL A 15 1.49 -15.01 4.09
C VAL A 15 0.16 -14.34 4.45
N VAL A 16 -0.29 -14.60 5.68
CA VAL A 16 -1.37 -13.89 6.34
C VAL A 16 -0.88 -13.43 7.70
N PHE A 17 -0.94 -12.13 7.94
CA PHE A 17 -0.72 -11.51 9.24
C PHE A 17 -2.04 -10.95 9.75
N GLU A 18 -2.45 -11.37 10.95
CA GLU A 18 -3.65 -10.89 11.61
C GLU A 18 -3.24 -10.10 12.86
N TRP A 19 -3.84 -8.92 13.04
CA TRP A 19 -3.58 -8.04 14.16
C TRP A 19 -4.88 -7.63 14.82
N GLN A 20 -4.84 -7.54 16.15
CA GLN A 20 -5.92 -6.97 16.94
C GLN A 20 -5.33 -5.85 17.78
N ASP A 21 -5.95 -4.67 17.69
CA ASP A 21 -5.54 -3.53 18.48
C ASP A 21 -5.82 -3.79 19.97
N LYS A 22 -4.94 -3.30 20.84
CA LYS A 22 -5.08 -3.46 22.30
C LYS A 22 -5.93 -2.37 22.94
N GLU A 23 -6.11 -1.24 22.26
CA GLU A 23 -6.75 -0.03 22.81
C GLU A 23 -8.13 0.26 22.21
N THR A 24 -8.47 -0.41 21.11
CA THR A 24 -9.73 -0.25 20.36
C THR A 24 -10.25 -1.61 19.90
N ASP A 25 -11.38 -1.61 19.21
CA ASP A 25 -11.93 -2.78 18.54
C ASP A 25 -11.34 -3.03 17.14
N ALA A 26 -10.36 -2.23 16.71
CA ALA A 26 -9.73 -2.36 15.42
C ALA A 26 -9.10 -3.74 15.21
N LYS A 27 -9.37 -4.32 14.04
CA LYS A 27 -8.75 -5.56 13.57
C LYS A 27 -8.11 -5.32 12.22
N GLY A 28 -6.90 -5.81 12.00
CA GLY A 28 -6.15 -5.59 10.77
C GLY A 28 -5.62 -6.88 10.16
N TRP A 29 -5.46 -6.87 8.84
CA TRP A 29 -4.90 -7.97 8.08
C TRP A 29 -3.89 -7.46 7.06
N ILE A 30 -2.76 -8.15 6.93
CA ILE A 30 -1.90 -8.10 5.74
C ILE A 30 -1.98 -9.47 5.10
N VAL A 31 -2.33 -9.51 3.82
CA VAL A 31 -2.27 -10.72 3.01
C VAL A 31 -1.27 -10.49 1.89
N MET A 32 -0.32 -11.40 1.73
CA MET A 32 0.58 -11.46 0.58
C MET A 32 0.27 -12.77 -0.15
N ASN A 33 -0.36 -12.66 -1.32
CA ASN A 33 -0.78 -13.81 -2.11
C ASN A 33 0.43 -14.64 -2.56
N SER A 34 1.46 -13.95 -3.05
CA SER A 34 2.78 -14.55 -3.30
C SER A 34 3.89 -13.57 -2.94
N LEU A 35 5.10 -14.08 -2.77
CA LEU A 35 6.33 -13.27 -2.70
C LEU A 35 7.12 -13.38 -4.02
N ARG A 36 6.42 -13.50 -5.15
CA ARG A 36 7.04 -13.50 -6.48
C ARG A 36 8.02 -12.34 -6.60
N GLY A 37 9.21 -12.59 -7.15
CA GLY A 37 10.25 -11.56 -7.25
C GLY A 37 10.92 -11.16 -5.92
N GLY A 38 10.51 -11.73 -4.79
CA GLY A 38 11.08 -11.46 -3.46
C GLY A 38 10.37 -10.36 -2.67
N ALA A 39 9.25 -9.83 -3.17
CA ALA A 39 8.44 -8.84 -2.46
C ALA A 39 6.96 -8.94 -2.85
N ALA A 40 6.09 -8.31 -2.07
CA ALA A 40 4.70 -8.06 -2.40
C ALA A 40 4.33 -6.61 -2.07
N ALA A 41 3.28 -6.08 -2.68
CA ALA A 41 2.80 -4.74 -2.35
C ALA A 41 1.28 -4.59 -2.44
N GLY A 42 0.74 -3.66 -1.67
CA GLY A 42 -0.64 -3.22 -1.75
C GLY A 42 -0.99 -2.19 -0.69
N GLY A 43 -1.89 -1.26 -1.04
CA GLY A 43 -2.30 -0.19 -0.12
C GLY A 43 -3.03 -0.69 1.13
N THR A 44 -2.97 0.11 2.19
CA THR A 44 -3.73 -0.03 3.44
C THR A 44 -5.06 0.68 3.31
N ARG A 45 -6.17 -0.04 3.48
CA ARG A 45 -7.52 0.56 3.60
C ARG A 45 -8.06 0.48 5.02
N MET A 46 -9.01 1.35 5.33
CA MET A 46 -9.74 1.33 6.59
C MET A 46 -11.24 1.53 6.36
N ARG A 47 -12.07 0.61 6.84
CA ARG A 47 -13.55 0.71 6.75
C ARG A 47 -14.20 -0.25 7.74
N VAL A 48 -15.33 0.16 8.32
CA VAL A 48 -16.19 -0.75 9.09
C VAL A 48 -16.67 -1.91 8.21
N GLY A 49 -16.45 -3.13 8.68
CA GLY A 49 -16.82 -4.36 7.99
C GLY A 49 -15.78 -4.87 6.98
N VAL A 50 -14.53 -4.37 7.01
CA VAL A 50 -13.41 -5.03 6.32
C VAL A 50 -13.22 -6.43 6.91
N THR A 51 -13.08 -7.43 6.05
CA THR A 51 -12.83 -8.82 6.44
C THR A 51 -11.52 -9.33 5.86
N LYS A 52 -11.00 -10.42 6.40
CA LYS A 52 -9.82 -11.09 5.85
C LYS A 52 -10.06 -11.53 4.40
N GLU A 53 -11.25 -12.03 4.09
CA GLU A 53 -11.63 -12.52 2.77
C GLU A 53 -11.62 -11.38 1.75
N GLU A 54 -12.07 -10.18 2.13
CA GLU A 54 -11.95 -8.98 1.30
C GLU A 54 -10.47 -8.66 1.02
N VAL A 55 -9.62 -8.67 2.06
CA VAL A 55 -8.19 -8.37 1.93
C VAL A 55 -7.48 -9.41 1.05
N LEU A 56 -7.81 -10.69 1.20
CA LEU A 56 -7.29 -11.77 0.36
C LEU A 56 -7.67 -11.60 -1.11
N ALA A 57 -8.95 -11.36 -1.40
CA ALA A 57 -9.42 -11.15 -2.77
C ALA A 57 -8.69 -9.98 -3.43
N LEU A 58 -8.46 -8.89 -2.69
CA LEU A 58 -7.72 -7.73 -3.18
C LEU A 58 -6.22 -8.00 -3.36
N ALA A 59 -5.60 -8.79 -2.49
CA ALA A 59 -4.20 -9.19 -2.66
C ALA A 59 -4.01 -10.00 -3.95
N LYS A 60 -4.95 -10.91 -4.27
CA LYS A 60 -5.00 -11.62 -5.55
C LYS A 60 -5.15 -10.67 -6.74
N THR A 61 -6.05 -9.71 -6.66
CA THR A 61 -6.21 -8.67 -7.70
C THR A 61 -4.93 -7.87 -7.90
N MET A 62 -4.21 -7.54 -6.82
CA MET A 62 -2.91 -6.86 -6.91
C MET A 62 -1.86 -7.72 -7.61
N GLU A 63 -1.91 -9.04 -7.49
CA GLU A 63 -0.98 -9.92 -8.20
C GLU A 63 -1.23 -9.91 -9.71
N VAL A 64 -2.49 -9.94 -10.12
CA VAL A 64 -2.87 -9.77 -11.53
C VAL A 64 -2.38 -8.41 -12.02
N LYS A 65 -2.59 -7.34 -11.24
CA LYS A 65 -2.09 -5.99 -11.56
C LYS A 65 -0.58 -5.98 -11.76
N PHE A 66 0.22 -6.52 -10.85
CA PHE A 66 1.69 -6.55 -10.99
C PHE A 66 2.19 -7.48 -12.10
N THR A 67 1.36 -8.43 -12.53
CA THR A 67 1.66 -9.25 -13.72
C THR A 67 1.50 -8.46 -15.01
N VAL A 68 0.53 -7.54 -15.06
CA VAL A 68 0.22 -6.72 -16.25
C VAL A 68 1.03 -5.42 -16.27
N SER A 69 1.13 -4.74 -15.13
CA SER A 69 1.68 -3.39 -15.00
C SER A 69 2.37 -3.20 -13.64
N GLY A 70 3.70 -3.14 -13.64
CA GLY A 70 4.51 -2.89 -12.45
C GLY A 70 5.76 -3.77 -12.43
N PRO A 71 6.56 -3.71 -11.35
CA PRO A 71 7.63 -4.68 -11.18
C PRO A 71 7.04 -6.10 -11.04
N PRO A 72 7.75 -7.15 -11.48
CA PRO A 72 7.34 -8.54 -11.38
C PRO A 72 7.41 -9.06 -9.92
N ILE A 73 6.61 -8.44 -9.05
CA ILE A 73 6.45 -8.77 -7.64
C ILE A 73 5.13 -9.52 -7.40
N GLY A 74 4.94 -10.04 -6.19
CA GLY A 74 3.68 -10.64 -5.77
C GLY A 74 2.60 -9.61 -5.40
N GLY A 75 1.35 -10.07 -5.31
CA GLY A 75 0.24 -9.24 -4.88
C GLY A 75 0.06 -9.24 -3.38
N GLY A 76 -0.09 -8.07 -2.78
CA GLY A 76 -0.42 -7.94 -1.37
C GLY A 76 -1.57 -6.98 -1.11
N LYS A 77 -2.09 -6.97 0.11
CA LYS A 77 -3.07 -6.01 0.57
C LYS A 77 -3.08 -5.87 2.08
N SER A 78 -3.30 -4.65 2.54
CA SER A 78 -3.56 -4.32 3.94
C SER A 78 -4.99 -3.83 4.12
N GLY A 79 -5.68 -4.26 5.18
CA GLY A 79 -7.01 -3.77 5.51
C GLY A 79 -7.26 -3.74 7.01
N ILE A 80 -7.91 -2.67 7.48
CA ILE A 80 -8.24 -2.45 8.89
C ILE A 80 -9.75 -2.27 9.01
N ASN A 81 -10.38 -3.12 9.83
CA ASN A 81 -11.76 -2.97 10.25
C ASN A 81 -11.84 -2.00 11.41
N PHE A 82 -12.01 -0.71 11.09
CA PHE A 82 -12.19 0.38 12.04
C PHE A 82 -12.95 1.53 11.35
N ASP A 83 -13.65 2.37 12.12
CA ASP A 83 -14.35 3.54 11.56
C ASP A 83 -13.33 4.64 11.21
N PRO A 84 -13.18 5.01 9.92
CA PRO A 84 -12.25 6.07 9.53
C PRO A 84 -12.66 7.47 10.03
N LYS A 85 -13.85 7.64 10.59
CA LYS A 85 -14.31 8.89 11.21
C LYS A 85 -14.10 8.92 12.72
N ASP A 86 -13.69 7.81 13.32
CA ASP A 86 -13.40 7.77 14.74
C ASP A 86 -12.21 8.70 15.05
N PRO A 87 -12.29 9.53 16.12
CA PRO A 87 -11.21 10.42 16.49
C PRO A 87 -9.88 9.71 16.77
N LYS A 88 -9.91 8.41 17.08
CA LYS A 88 -8.72 7.58 17.36
C LYS A 88 -8.07 6.97 16.11
N LYS A 89 -8.55 7.32 14.90
CA LYS A 89 -8.03 6.76 13.64
C LYS A 89 -6.51 6.86 13.55
N LYS A 90 -5.95 8.02 13.91
CA LYS A 90 -4.51 8.26 13.80
C LYS A 90 -3.73 7.30 14.69
N GLU A 91 -4.12 7.16 15.95
CA GLU A 91 -3.47 6.30 16.93
C GLU A 91 -3.59 4.82 16.54
N VAL A 92 -4.71 4.41 15.93
CA VAL A 92 -4.86 3.06 15.35
C VAL A 92 -3.87 2.84 14.21
N LEU A 93 -3.71 3.82 13.30
CA LEU A 93 -2.73 3.73 12.21
C LEU A 93 -1.30 3.66 12.74
N GLU A 94 -0.94 4.48 13.74
CA GLU A 94 0.37 4.45 14.38
C GLU A 94 0.71 3.05 14.93
N ARG A 95 -0.21 2.43 15.68
CA ARG A 95 -0.02 1.07 16.20
C ARG A 95 -0.03 0.00 15.12
N TRP A 96 -0.84 0.18 14.07
CA TRP A 96 -0.85 -0.72 12.91
C TRP A 96 0.50 -0.73 12.19
N PHE A 97 1.05 0.44 11.85
CA PHE A 97 2.34 0.53 11.16
C PHE A 97 3.50 0.07 12.04
N ALA A 98 3.42 0.29 13.36
CA ALA A 98 4.37 -0.29 14.32
C ALA A 98 4.34 -1.83 14.27
N ALA A 99 3.16 -2.44 14.23
CA ALA A 99 2.99 -3.90 14.15
C ALA A 99 3.42 -4.46 12.78
N ALA A 100 3.15 -3.74 11.69
CA ALA A 100 3.49 -4.12 10.32
C ALA A 100 4.97 -3.90 9.96
N LYS A 101 5.71 -3.13 10.77
CA LYS A 101 7.09 -2.71 10.53
C LYS A 101 8.04 -3.84 10.06
N PRO A 102 8.04 -5.05 10.64
CA PRO A 102 8.94 -6.12 10.18
C PRO A 102 8.78 -6.45 8.69
N PHE A 103 7.55 -6.44 8.17
CA PHE A 103 7.26 -6.68 6.76
C PHE A 103 7.62 -5.46 5.90
N LEU A 104 7.25 -4.27 6.36
CA LEU A 104 7.48 -3.01 5.66
C LEU A 104 8.96 -2.65 5.49
N LYS A 105 9.82 -3.20 6.35
CA LYS A 105 11.28 -3.05 6.26
C LYS A 105 11.97 -4.18 5.50
N SER A 106 11.26 -5.21 5.05
CA SER A 106 11.89 -6.41 4.48
C SER A 106 11.42 -6.73 3.08
N TYR A 107 10.13 -7.01 2.89
CA TYR A 107 9.60 -7.51 1.61
C TYR A 107 8.16 -7.11 1.31
N TYR A 108 7.55 -6.24 2.11
CA TYR A 108 6.22 -5.70 1.85
C TYR A 108 6.27 -4.20 1.60
N GLY A 109 5.61 -3.75 0.54
CA GLY A 109 5.37 -2.32 0.27
C GLY A 109 3.90 -1.98 0.48
N THR A 110 3.64 -0.84 1.09
CA THR A 110 2.28 -0.33 1.28
C THR A 110 2.10 1.05 0.65
N GLY A 111 0.89 1.57 0.77
CA GLY A 111 0.51 2.92 0.43
C GLY A 111 -0.88 3.24 0.95
N GLY A 112 -1.42 4.40 0.60
CA GLY A 112 -2.80 4.79 0.83
C GLY A 112 -3.78 3.94 0.02
N ASP A 113 -5.00 3.86 0.52
CA ASP A 113 -6.15 3.25 -0.16
C ASP A 113 -7.42 3.88 0.43
N MET A 114 -8.58 3.22 0.29
CA MET A 114 -9.85 3.73 0.78
C MET A 114 -9.76 4.16 2.25
N ASN A 115 -10.03 5.45 2.48
CA ASN A 115 -10.02 6.15 3.76
C ASN A 115 -8.65 6.20 4.48
N VAL A 116 -7.54 5.94 3.80
CA VAL A 116 -6.19 6.10 4.34
C VAL A 116 -5.34 6.82 3.30
N ASP A 117 -4.91 8.04 3.62
CA ASP A 117 -4.21 8.92 2.69
C ASP A 117 -2.71 8.61 2.62
N GLU A 118 -2.16 8.52 1.41
CA GLU A 118 -0.73 8.25 1.18
C GLU A 118 0.16 9.32 1.83
N VAL A 119 -0.11 10.59 1.53
CA VAL A 119 0.80 11.70 1.79
C VAL A 119 0.68 12.20 3.23
N HIS A 120 -0.55 12.29 3.73
CA HIS A 120 -0.85 12.89 5.03
C HIS A 120 -0.88 11.87 6.17
N GLU A 121 -1.02 10.57 5.86
CA GLU A 121 -1.11 9.52 6.88
C GLU A 121 -0.01 8.46 6.70
N VAL A 122 0.07 7.77 5.57
CA VAL A 122 0.96 6.61 5.42
C VAL A 122 2.44 6.99 5.49
N ILE A 123 2.89 7.96 4.68
CA ILE A 123 4.28 8.41 4.66
C ILE A 123 4.76 8.89 6.05
N PRO A 124 4.12 9.89 6.71
CA PRO A 124 4.60 10.41 7.98
C PRO A 124 4.56 9.35 9.10
N ILE A 125 3.51 8.53 9.18
CA ILE A 125 3.42 7.51 10.23
C ILE A 125 4.47 6.41 10.02
N CYS A 126 4.79 6.07 8.77
CA CYS A 126 5.90 5.15 8.48
C CYS A 126 7.24 5.72 8.96
N GLU A 127 7.53 6.98 8.65
CA GLU A 127 8.75 7.67 9.07
C GLU A 127 8.88 7.72 10.59
N GLU A 128 7.82 8.10 11.30
CA GLU A 128 7.74 8.09 12.77
C GLU A 128 8.01 6.70 13.36
N ASN A 129 7.64 5.65 12.64
CA ASN A 129 7.91 4.25 13.00
C ASN A 129 9.29 3.74 12.55
N GLY A 130 10.14 4.59 11.98
CA GLY A 130 11.48 4.22 11.49
C GLY A 130 11.46 3.32 10.25
N ILE A 131 10.42 3.46 9.43
CA ILE A 131 10.32 2.92 8.07
C ILE A 131 10.63 4.09 7.13
N LEU A 132 11.64 3.94 6.28
CA LEU A 132 12.19 5.07 5.52
C LEU A 132 11.22 5.63 4.47
N PHE A 133 10.41 4.75 3.90
CA PHE A 133 9.34 5.09 2.97
C PHE A 133 8.36 3.90 2.90
N PRO A 134 7.05 4.09 2.59
CA PRO A 134 6.07 2.99 2.54
C PRO A 134 6.44 1.83 1.60
N LEU A 135 7.33 2.07 0.63
CA LEU A 135 7.84 1.08 -0.32
C LEU A 135 9.21 0.47 0.06
N GLU A 136 9.77 0.77 1.23
CA GLU A 136 11.10 0.28 1.67
C GLU A 136 11.23 -1.24 1.50
N GLY A 137 10.23 -2.02 1.90
CA GLY A 137 10.22 -3.48 1.78
C GLY A 137 10.26 -3.97 0.34
N VAL A 138 9.64 -3.27 -0.63
CA VAL A 138 9.78 -3.62 -2.05
C VAL A 138 11.20 -3.33 -2.54
N LEU A 139 11.80 -2.22 -2.13
CA LEU A 139 13.17 -1.88 -2.52
C LEU A 139 14.17 -2.93 -1.99
N ARG A 140 14.00 -3.36 -0.75
CA ARG A 140 14.88 -4.36 -0.13
C ARG A 140 14.61 -5.78 -0.64
N GLY A 141 13.34 -6.17 -0.77
CA GLY A 141 12.94 -7.52 -1.18
C GLY A 141 13.09 -7.80 -2.68
N TYR A 142 12.73 -6.85 -3.54
CA TYR A 142 12.75 -7.01 -5.00
C TYR A 142 14.01 -6.40 -5.64
N HIS A 143 14.28 -5.11 -5.41
CA HIS A 143 15.40 -4.45 -6.10
C HIS A 143 16.77 -4.85 -5.56
N LYS A 144 16.87 -5.26 -4.28
CA LYS A 144 18.08 -5.78 -3.63
C LYS A 144 19.33 -4.94 -3.89
N LYS A 145 19.17 -3.61 -3.92
CA LYS A 145 20.29 -2.67 -4.09
C LYS A 145 21.11 -2.60 -2.81
N ASP A 146 22.35 -2.12 -2.94
CA ASP A 146 23.13 -1.72 -1.78
C ASP A 146 22.47 -0.53 -1.06
N GLU A 147 22.97 -0.19 0.13
CA GLU A 147 22.34 0.86 0.95
C GLU A 147 22.36 2.22 0.23
N LYS A 148 23.43 2.52 -0.52
CA LYS A 148 23.52 3.76 -1.32
C LYS A 148 22.45 3.81 -2.41
N GLY A 149 22.26 2.72 -3.15
CA GLY A 149 21.25 2.62 -4.19
C GLY A 149 19.82 2.65 -3.63
N THR A 150 19.60 2.01 -2.48
CA THR A 150 18.32 2.02 -1.78
C THR A 150 17.96 3.44 -1.32
N MET A 151 18.88 4.13 -0.66
CA MET A 151 18.68 5.51 -0.21
C MET A 151 18.47 6.49 -1.36
N LYS A 152 19.14 6.29 -2.50
CA LYS A 152 18.89 7.11 -3.69
C LYS A 152 17.43 7.03 -4.14
N ILE A 153 16.86 5.83 -4.20
CA ILE A 153 15.46 5.64 -4.62
C ILE A 153 14.51 6.21 -3.56
N ILE A 154 14.79 5.95 -2.28
CA ILE A 154 13.99 6.50 -1.17
C ILE A 154 13.92 8.03 -1.28
N ASN A 155 15.05 8.71 -1.46
CA ASN A 155 15.06 10.17 -1.58
C ASN A 155 14.24 10.65 -2.79
N GLN A 156 14.34 9.96 -3.93
CA GLN A 156 13.54 10.29 -5.12
C GLN A 156 12.03 10.11 -4.87
N LEU A 157 11.64 9.07 -4.14
CA LEU A 157 10.24 8.83 -3.78
C LEU A 157 9.74 9.88 -2.78
N SER A 158 10.52 10.16 -1.73
CA SER A 158 10.18 11.15 -0.70
C SER A 158 10.06 12.57 -1.26
N GLU A 159 10.83 12.92 -2.28
CA GLU A 159 10.70 14.21 -2.97
C GLU A 159 9.56 14.19 -4.00
N GLY A 160 9.49 13.12 -4.80
CA GLY A 160 8.64 13.07 -5.99
C GLY A 160 7.17 12.82 -5.70
N VAL A 161 6.84 11.88 -4.80
CA VAL A 161 5.44 11.50 -4.52
C VAL A 161 4.61 12.67 -3.97
N PRO A 162 5.06 13.44 -2.96
CA PRO A 162 4.30 14.57 -2.43
C PRO A 162 4.45 15.86 -3.25
N LEU A 163 5.22 15.87 -4.34
CA LEU A 163 5.47 17.07 -5.13
C LEU A 163 4.17 17.63 -5.72
N ILE A 164 3.84 18.88 -5.42
CA ILE A 164 2.67 19.55 -5.98
C ILE A 164 2.90 19.93 -7.43
N VAL A 165 2.02 19.48 -8.32
CA VAL A 165 2.08 19.78 -9.75
C VAL A 165 1.36 21.08 -10.06
N LYS A 166 2.13 22.10 -10.44
CA LYS A 166 1.62 23.46 -10.71
C LYS A 166 1.51 23.81 -12.19
N GLU A 167 2.05 22.98 -13.08
CA GLU A 167 2.01 23.25 -14.51
C GLU A 167 0.62 22.97 -15.09
N ASN A 168 0.04 23.95 -15.81
CA ASN A 168 -1.32 23.89 -16.36
C ASN A 168 -1.58 22.67 -17.28
N ASN A 169 -0.55 22.14 -17.93
CA ASN A 169 -0.65 20.99 -18.83
C ASN A 169 -0.48 19.63 -18.12
N LEU A 170 -0.13 19.63 -16.84
CA LEU A 170 0.13 18.42 -16.05
C LEU A 170 -0.84 18.25 -14.87
N THR A 171 -1.72 19.22 -14.62
CA THR A 171 -2.72 19.17 -13.54
C THR A 171 -4.11 19.49 -14.08
N PRO A 172 -5.17 18.79 -13.63
CA PRO A 172 -6.54 19.04 -14.07
C PRO A 172 -7.10 20.40 -13.61
N ASP A 173 -6.57 20.95 -12.52
CA ASP A 173 -7.01 22.23 -11.95
C ASP A 173 -5.87 22.87 -11.16
N THR A 174 -5.31 23.96 -11.66
CA THR A 174 -4.22 24.69 -10.99
C THR A 174 -4.63 25.45 -9.76
N ASN A 175 -5.93 25.58 -9.48
CA ASN A 175 -6.41 26.16 -8.22
C ASN A 175 -6.38 25.15 -7.07
N LYS A 176 -6.16 23.86 -7.38
CA LYS A 176 -6.01 22.79 -6.40
C LYS A 176 -4.57 22.32 -6.33
N ASN A 177 -4.14 21.93 -5.13
CA ASN A 177 -2.80 21.41 -4.89
C ASN A 177 -2.78 19.89 -5.03
N TYR A 178 -2.81 19.39 -6.27
CA TYR A 178 -2.62 17.96 -6.52
C TYR A 178 -1.14 17.58 -6.46
N SER A 179 -0.82 16.54 -5.69
CA SER A 179 0.51 15.93 -5.69
C SER A 179 0.70 15.04 -6.93
N VAL A 180 1.96 14.73 -7.27
CA VAL A 180 2.26 13.69 -8.28
C VAL A 180 1.58 12.38 -7.90
N GLY A 181 1.57 12.02 -6.61
CA GLY A 181 0.85 10.86 -6.09
C GLY A 181 -0.62 10.86 -6.46
N ASP A 182 -1.33 11.97 -6.26
CA ASP A 182 -2.76 12.13 -6.57
C ASP A 182 -3.08 11.98 -8.07
N LEU A 183 -2.11 12.33 -8.92
CA LEU A 183 -2.27 12.32 -10.38
C LEU A 183 -1.96 10.95 -11.00
N ILE A 184 -0.90 10.28 -10.53
CA ILE A 184 -0.51 8.95 -11.03
C ILE A 184 -1.36 7.84 -10.40
N THR A 185 -1.95 8.10 -9.23
CA THR A 185 -3.00 7.29 -8.62
C THR A 185 -4.33 8.02 -8.77
N GLY A 186 -5.46 7.49 -8.26
CA GLY A 186 -6.73 8.23 -8.18
C GLY A 186 -7.24 8.84 -9.49
N TYR A 187 -6.82 10.08 -9.79
CA TYR A 187 -7.17 10.83 -10.99
C TYR A 187 -6.85 10.08 -12.29
N GLY A 188 -5.62 9.56 -12.44
CA GLY A 188 -5.25 8.81 -13.65
C GLY A 188 -6.15 7.58 -13.89
N VAL A 189 -6.62 6.95 -12.81
CA VAL A 189 -7.57 5.84 -12.87
C VAL A 189 -8.97 6.33 -13.26
N SER A 190 -9.46 7.43 -12.66
CA SER A 190 -10.78 7.98 -13.02
C SER A 190 -10.85 8.42 -14.47
N GLU A 191 -9.78 9.01 -15.02
CA GLU A 191 -9.74 9.43 -16.43
C GLU A 191 -9.67 8.24 -17.40
N SER A 192 -9.14 7.09 -16.99
CA SER A 192 -9.01 5.91 -17.87
C SER A 192 -10.33 5.17 -18.15
N ILE A 193 -11.40 5.51 -17.42
CA ILE A 193 -12.71 4.86 -17.50
C ILE A 193 -13.82 5.80 -18.02
N LEU A 194 -13.46 7.04 -18.37
CA LEU A 194 -14.31 8.03 -19.03
C LEU A 194 -14.05 8.03 -20.54
#